data_AF-A0A536BZG1-F1
#
_entry.id   AF-A0A536BZG1-F1
#
_cell.length_a   1.000
_cell.length_b   1.000
_cell.length_c   1.000
_cell.angle_alpha   90.00
_cell.angle_beta   90.00
_cell.angle_gamma   90.00
#
_symmetry.space_group_name_H-M   'P 1'
#
loop_
_entity.id
_entity.type
_entity.pdbx_description
1 polymer ?
#
loop_
_entity_poly.entity_id
_entity_poly.type
_entity_poly.pdbx_seq_one_letter_code
_entity_poly.pdbx_strand_id
1 'polypeptide(L)' 'MVRVRTIVEDCRVAVPPDALRQQLTRARWRLRMAAPGSPEWDAALTAVEELERRLTVMKVRQGPAQGSTAERVPTPER' A
#
# COMPACT_ATOMS: atom_id res chain seq x y z
N MET A 1 17.97 37.23 6.48
CA MET A 1 16.83 36.80 5.64
C MET A 1 16.95 35.31 5.39
N VAL A 2 16.31 34.47 6.22
CA VAL A 2 16.35 33.01 6.06
C VAL A 2 15.06 32.59 5.34
N ARG A 3 15.21 32.00 4.16
CA ARG A 3 14.11 31.53 3.31
C ARG A 3 13.36 30.39 4.02
N VAL A 4 12.12 30.64 4.41
CA VAL A 4 11.17 29.62 4.85
C VAL A 4 10.75 28.83 3.60
N ARG A 5 11.45 27.73 3.33
CA ARG A 5 11.04 26.74 2.32
C ARG A 5 9.98 25.84 2.94
N THR A 6 8.72 26.23 2.70
CA THR A 6 7.56 25.36 2.48
C THR A 6 7.71 23.89 2.89
N ILE A 7 7.26 23.56 4.10
CA ILE A 7 7.00 22.19 4.59
C ILE A 7 5.60 21.72 4.13
N VAL A 8 5.16 22.15 2.94
CA VAL A 8 3.84 21.85 2.40
C VAL A 8 3.99 21.31 0.98
N GLU A 9 4.98 20.44 0.76
CA GLU A 9 5.16 19.81 -0.54
C GLU A 9 5.77 18.42 -0.40
N ASP A 10 5.17 17.58 0.44
CA ASP A 10 5.33 16.12 0.33
C ASP A 10 4.14 15.34 0.92
N CYS A 11 2.92 15.87 0.84
CA CYS A 11 1.70 15.12 1.21
C CYS A 11 1.29 14.09 0.14
N ARG A 12 2.27 13.40 -0.46
CA ARG A 12 2.08 12.11 -1.15
C ARG A 12 2.99 11.09 -0.50
N VAL A 13 2.98 11.02 0.83
CA VAL A 13 3.61 9.92 1.55
C VAL A 13 2.88 8.65 1.13
N ALA A 14 3.45 7.97 0.14
CA ALA A 14 3.18 6.57 -0.12
C ALA A 14 3.34 5.89 1.25
N VAL A 15 2.22 5.49 1.86
CA VAL A 15 2.24 4.86 3.19
C VAL A 15 3.30 3.78 3.12
N PRO A 16 4.41 3.90 3.87
CA PRO A 16 5.51 2.95 3.70
C PRO A 16 4.94 1.56 4.00
N PRO A 17 5.32 0.53 3.23
CA PRO A 17 4.77 -0.82 3.39
C PRO A 17 4.95 -1.33 4.84
N ASP A 18 5.92 -0.79 5.57
CA ASP A 18 6.14 -1.05 6.98
C ASP A 18 4.99 -0.56 7.89
N ALA A 19 4.44 0.63 7.64
CA ALA A 19 3.32 1.17 8.42
C ALA A 19 2.05 0.32 8.23
N LEU A 20 1.81 -0.18 7.02
CA LEU A 20 0.69 -1.11 6.76
C LEU A 20 0.89 -2.45 7.47
N ARG A 21 2.13 -2.97 7.53
CA ARG A 21 2.44 -4.19 8.30
C ARG A 21 2.17 -4.01 9.78
N GLN A 22 2.57 -2.87 10.36
CA GLN A 22 2.30 -2.57 11.76
C GLN A 22 0.79 -2.47 12.05
N GLN A 23 0.02 -1.84 11.14
CA GLN A 23 -1.44 -1.81 11.23
C GLN A 23 -2.05 -3.21 11.15
N LEU A 24 -1.56 -4.06 10.25
CA LEU A 24 -2.03 -5.43 10.10
C LEU A 24 -1.76 -6.27 11.35
N THR A 25 -0.56 -6.16 11.94
CA THR A 25 -0.22 -6.84 13.20
C THR A 25 -1.19 -6.44 14.32
N ARG A 26 -1.51 -5.14 14.43
CA ARG A 26 -2.46 -4.65 15.44
C ARG A 26 -3.89 -5.12 15.19
N ALA A 27 -4.32 -5.13 13.93
CA ALA A 27 -5.65 -5.62 13.55
C ALA A 27 -5.81 -7.12 13.84
N ARG A 28 -4.79 -7.94 13.51
CA ARG A 28 -4.76 -9.37 13.84
C ARG A 28 -4.77 -9.63 15.34
N TRP A 29 -4.08 -8.82 16.12
CA TRP A 29 -4.13 -8.93 17.58
C TRP A 29 -5.53 -8.63 18.13
N ARG A 30 -6.20 -7.58 17.63
CA ARG A 30 -7.59 -7.27 17.99
C ARG A 30 -8.56 -8.37 17.60
N LEU A 31 -8.43 -8.92 16.39
CA LEU A 31 -9.26 -10.05 15.94
C LEU A 31 -9.12 -11.27 16.87
N ARG A 32 -7.90 -11.54 17.36
CA ARG A 32 -7.62 -12.63 18.29
C ARG A 32 -8.20 -12.40 19.69
N MET A 33 -8.29 -11.14 20.11
CA MET A 33 -8.83 -10.76 21.42
C MET A 33 -10.35 -10.60 21.41
N ALA A 34 -10.94 -10.31 20.24
CA ALA A 34 -12.38 -10.16 20.09
C ALA A 34 -13.08 -11.53 20.15
N ALA A 35 -14.27 -11.56 20.77
CA ALA A 35 -15.09 -12.76 20.79
C ALA A 35 -15.60 -13.07 19.38
N PRO A 36 -15.48 -14.31 18.88
CA PRO A 36 -15.97 -14.66 17.55
C PRO A 36 -17.46 -14.38 17.42
N GLY A 37 -17.87 -13.70 16.34
CA GLY A 37 -19.25 -13.28 16.10
C GLY A 37 -19.67 -12.00 16.82
N SER A 38 -18.78 -11.35 17.58
CA SER A 38 -19.02 -10.00 18.10
C SER A 38 -18.85 -8.95 16.98
N PRO A 39 -19.50 -7.77 17.08
CA PRO A 39 -19.30 -6.68 16.14
C PRO A 39 -17.84 -6.19 16.09
N GLU A 40 -17.10 -6.31 17.19
CA GLU A 40 -15.66 -6.01 17.23
C GLU A 40 -14.83 -7.03 16.45
N TRP A 41 -15.24 -8.30 16.43
CA TRP A 41 -14.60 -9.34 15.63
C TRP A 41 -14.81 -9.11 14.13
N ASP A 42 -16.03 -8.76 13.73
CA ASP A 42 -16.37 -8.47 12.33
C ASP A 42 -15.63 -7.21 11.82
N ALA A 43 -15.57 -6.16 12.64
CA ALA A 43 -14.81 -4.96 12.33
C ALA A 43 -13.29 -5.23 12.25
N ALA A 44 -12.75 -6.06 13.14
CA ALA A 44 -11.33 -6.43 13.12
C ALA A 44 -11.00 -7.32 11.91
N LEU A 45 -11.91 -8.22 11.50
CA LEU A 45 -11.75 -9.08 10.34
C LEU A 45 -11.72 -8.24 9.06
N THR A 46 -12.71 -7.36 8.89
CA THR A 46 -12.78 -6.41 7.76
C THR A 46 -11.51 -5.57 7.63
N ALA A 47 -10.98 -5.10 8.77
CA ALA A 47 -9.75 -4.30 8.81
C ALA A 47 -8.51 -5.13 8.39
N VAL A 48 -8.43 -6.40 8.80
CA VAL A 48 -7.35 -7.31 8.39
C VAL A 48 -7.39 -7.53 6.88
N GLU A 49 -8.55 -7.87 6.32
CA GLU A 49 -8.71 -8.16 4.88
C GLU A 49 -8.35 -6.95 4.00
N GLU A 50 -8.79 -5.74 4.37
CA GLU A 50 -8.47 -4.52 3.62
C GLU A 50 -6.96 -4.20 3.69
N LEU A 51 -6.32 -4.40 4.84
CA LEU A 51 -4.88 -4.16 4.99
C LEU A 51 -4.06 -5.17 4.17
N GLU A 52 -4.46 -6.45 4.14
CA GLU A 52 -3.82 -7.47 3.31
C GLU A 52 -4.01 -7.21 1.81
N ARG A 53 -5.20 -6.74 1.40
CA ARG A 53 -5.46 -6.32 0.01
C ARG A 53 -4.55 -5.17 -0.40
N ARG A 54 -4.43 -4.14 0.45
CA ARG A 54 -3.56 -2.98 0.19
C ARG A 54 -2.08 -3.37 0.11
N LEU A 55 -1.61 -4.24 1.01
CA LEU A 55 -0.24 -4.77 0.96
C LEU A 55 0.02 -5.57 -0.32
N THR A 56 -0.96 -6.37 -0.77
CA THR A 56 -0.87 -7.15 -2.00
C THR A 56 -0.81 -6.23 -3.23
N VAL A 57 -1.67 -5.22 -3.32
CA VAL A 57 -1.66 -4.24 -4.42
C VAL A 57 -0.34 -3.48 -4.49
N MET A 58 0.23 -3.09 -3.33
CA MET A 58 1.54 -2.44 -3.28
C MET A 58 2.67 -3.37 -3.72
N LYS A 59 2.63 -4.65 -3.31
CA LYS A 59 3.63 -5.65 -3.72
C LYS A 59 3.58 -5.93 -5.23
N VAL A 60 2.38 -5.99 -5.82
CA VAL A 60 2.19 -6.15 -7.27
C VAL A 60 2.71 -4.93 -8.03
N ARG A 61 2.44 -3.70 -7.55
CA ARG A 61 2.99 -2.47 -8.16
C ARG A 61 4.50 -2.33 -8.03
N GLN A 62 5.12 -2.96 -7.03
CA GLN A 62 6.58 -3.00 -6.83
C GLN A 62 7.25 -4.22 -7.46
N GLY A 63 6.50 -5.14 -8.08
CA GLY A 63 7.05 -6.12 -9.00
C GLY A 63 7.76 -5.41 -10.15
N PRO A 64 8.78 -6.04 -10.79
CA PRO A 64 9.59 -5.37 -11.79
C PRO A 64 8.64 -4.75 -12.81
N ALA A 65 8.78 -3.43 -13.00
CA ALA A 65 8.12 -2.68 -14.05
C ALA A 65 8.08 -3.58 -15.28
N GLN A 66 6.88 -4.03 -15.65
CA GLN A 66 6.75 -4.79 -16.88
C GLN A 66 7.31 -3.90 -17.97
N GLY A 67 8.42 -4.35 -18.54
CA GLY A 67 8.94 -3.85 -19.80
C GLY A 67 7.84 -4.02 -20.83
N SER A 68 7.08 -2.95 -21.00
CA SER A 68 6.16 -2.75 -22.11
C SER A 68 6.25 -1.29 -22.55
N THR A 69 7.47 -0.75 -22.59
CA THR A 69 7.81 0.13 -23.70
C THR A 69 7.97 -0.80 -24.90
N ALA A 70 6.86 -1.17 -25.53
CA ALA A 70 6.89 -1.59 -26.91
C ALA A 70 7.25 -0.34 -27.73
N GLU A 71 8.54 0.01 -27.69
CA GLU A 71 9.15 0.89 -28.66
C GLU A 71 9.10 0.11 -29.97
N ARG A 72 7.97 0.23 -30.70
CA ARG A 72 7.97 -0.06 -32.12
C ARG A 72 8.88 0.99 -32.75
N VAL A 73 10.16 0.69 -32.82
CA VAL A 73 11.06 1.27 -33.80
C VAL A 73 10.47 0.87 -35.17
N PRO A 74 10.01 1.80 -36.01
CA PRO A 74 9.78 1.46 -37.40
C PRO A 74 11.16 1.24 -38.02
N THR A 75 11.51 0.00 -38.32
CA THR A 75 12.67 -0.31 -39.16
C THR A 75 12.40 0.30 -40.54
N PRO A 76 13.25 1.20 -41.07
CA PRO A 76 13.18 1.55 -42.47
C PRO A 76 13.90 0.45 -43.25
N GLU A 77 13.14 -0.47 -43.84
CA GLU A 77 13.68 -1.30 -44.92
C GLU A 77 13.55 -0.55 -46.24
N ARG A 78 14.65 -0.57 -46.99
CA ARG A 78 14.98 0.21 -48.17
C ARG A 78 14.76 -0.61 -49.44
#